data_AF-A0A958HNS7-F1
#
_entry.id   AF-A0A958HNS7-F1
#
_cell.length_a   1.000
_cell.length_b   1.000
_cell.length_c   1.000
_cell.angle_alpha   90.00
_cell.angle_beta   90.00
_cell.angle_gamma   90.00
#
_symmetry.space_group_name_H-M   'P 1'
#
loop_
_entity.id
_entity.type
_entity.pdbx_description
1 polymer ?
#
loop_
_entity_poly.entity_id
_entity_poly.type
_entity_poly.pdbx_seq_one_letter_code
_entity_poly.pdbx_strand_id
1 'polypeptide(L)'
;GVLLDGSGGNTIGGPGNGNVITANNNNEVELRNSVANQIDSNRIGTNSAGTTIIASNGVGIVLDDSDVNLVLRNTIAGNSGGGIDVVTGAVRNTIYANHIYNNTGLGIDLANNGVTPNDPGDSDTGDNELQNYPVLTGATVTRINGVLDSLPGAIDLHFYSNATCDPSGYGEGQTYIGLHEFNLPGVPTPFSFPVAPGALQIGHYVTATATDSDGNTSEFSACAPVTCSSPDVDDDGDVDVNDIIAVAVQWNAQTYNATYDLNCDNDIDILDVQIAAGAFGL
;
A
#
# COMPACT_ATOMS: atom_id res chain seq x y z
N GLY A 1 -22.85 6.95 10.33
CA GLY A 1 -21.42 6.82 10.60
C GLY A 1 -21.16 7.13 12.05
N VAL A 2 -19.89 7.24 12.41
CA VAL A 2 -19.40 7.64 13.74
C VAL A 2 -18.68 8.97 13.59
N LEU A 3 -18.99 9.94 14.47
CA LEU A 3 -18.31 11.23 14.52
C LEU A 3 -17.68 11.40 15.92
N LEU A 4 -16.39 11.70 15.95
CA LEU A 4 -15.67 12.23 17.11
C LEU A 4 -15.30 13.68 16.81
N ASP A 5 -15.68 14.60 17.70
CA ASP A 5 -15.47 16.04 17.48
C ASP A 5 -14.93 16.67 18.77
N GLY A 6 -13.72 17.22 18.71
CA GLY A 6 -13.07 17.86 19.85
C GLY A 6 -12.76 16.90 21.01
N SER A 7 -12.44 15.63 20.72
CA SER A 7 -12.33 14.57 21.74
C SER A 7 -11.03 13.77 21.62
N GLY A 8 -10.68 13.02 22.67
CA GLY A 8 -9.50 12.16 22.61
C GLY A 8 -9.49 10.98 23.57
N GLY A 9 -8.66 9.98 23.25
CA GLY A 9 -8.58 8.73 24.01
C GLY A 9 -9.76 7.79 23.81
N ASN A 10 -10.51 7.92 22.71
CA ASN A 10 -11.65 7.05 22.41
C ASN A 10 -11.21 5.82 21.64
N THR A 11 -12.00 4.74 21.73
CA THR A 11 -11.83 3.52 20.91
C THR A 11 -13.10 3.25 20.13
N ILE A 12 -12.97 3.16 18.80
CA ILE A 12 -14.00 2.68 17.88
C ILE A 12 -13.62 1.25 17.48
N GLY A 13 -14.29 0.27 18.08
CA GLY A 13 -14.07 -1.15 17.78
C GLY A 13 -12.97 -1.80 18.62
N GLY A 14 -12.38 -2.86 18.09
CA GLY A 14 -11.33 -3.65 18.74
C GLY A 14 -11.38 -5.12 18.33
N PRO A 15 -10.31 -5.91 18.56
CA PRO A 15 -10.27 -7.31 18.16
C PRO A 15 -11.44 -8.10 18.77
N GLY A 16 -12.20 -8.78 17.92
CA GLY A 16 -13.42 -9.51 18.31
C GLY A 16 -14.63 -8.63 18.67
N ASN A 17 -14.47 -7.30 18.70
CA ASN A 17 -15.49 -6.31 19.06
C ASN A 17 -15.62 -5.21 17.99
N GLY A 18 -15.26 -5.52 16.74
CA GLY A 18 -15.37 -4.61 15.61
C GLY A 18 -16.80 -4.21 15.29
N ASN A 19 -17.02 -2.92 15.02
CA ASN A 19 -18.31 -2.43 14.56
C ASN A 19 -18.52 -2.75 13.07
N VAL A 20 -19.78 -2.75 12.63
CA VAL A 20 -20.14 -2.70 11.20
C VAL A 20 -20.71 -1.31 10.93
N ILE A 21 -20.01 -0.52 10.12
CA ILE A 21 -20.29 0.89 9.85
C ILE A 21 -20.41 1.05 8.34
N THR A 22 -21.64 1.10 7.83
CA THR A 22 -21.91 1.08 6.39
C THR A 22 -23.26 1.73 6.07
N ALA A 23 -23.53 1.94 4.77
CA ALA A 23 -24.77 2.47 4.22
C ALA A 23 -25.10 3.90 4.69
N ASN A 24 -24.08 4.71 4.97
CA ASN A 24 -24.26 6.12 5.30
C ASN A 24 -24.22 7.01 4.05
N ASN A 25 -24.92 8.14 4.13
CA ASN A 25 -24.98 9.14 3.05
C ASN A 25 -23.82 10.15 3.08
N ASN A 26 -22.86 9.95 3.97
CA ASN A 26 -21.65 10.73 4.17
C ASN A 26 -20.53 9.77 4.61
N ASN A 27 -19.39 10.29 5.06
CA ASN A 27 -18.28 9.51 5.60
C ASN A 27 -18.72 8.51 6.68
N GLU A 28 -18.10 7.33 6.69
CA GLU A 28 -18.47 6.26 7.61
C GLU A 28 -17.93 6.52 9.02
N VAL A 29 -16.67 6.91 9.14
CA VAL A 29 -16.06 7.39 10.39
C VAL A 29 -15.38 8.72 10.13
N GLU A 30 -15.60 9.70 11.00
CA GLU A 30 -14.99 11.02 10.89
C GLU A 30 -14.50 11.48 12.26
N LEU A 31 -13.24 11.89 12.31
CA LEU A 31 -12.62 12.55 13.45
C LEU A 31 -12.38 14.00 13.07
N ARG A 32 -12.85 14.94 13.89
CA ARG A 32 -12.60 16.38 13.74
C ARG A 32 -11.95 16.92 15.00
N ASN A 33 -10.87 17.68 14.86
CA ASN A 33 -10.20 18.33 16.00
C ASN A 33 -9.93 17.35 17.16
N SER A 34 -9.61 16.09 16.84
CA SER A 34 -9.62 14.97 17.80
C SER A 34 -8.24 14.31 17.88
N VAL A 35 -7.88 13.83 19.08
CA VAL A 35 -6.50 13.39 19.36
C VAL A 35 -6.43 12.04 20.05
N ALA A 36 -5.43 11.22 19.74
CA ALA A 36 -5.15 9.99 20.49
C ALA A 36 -6.32 8.99 20.52
N ASN A 37 -7.05 8.85 19.41
CA ASN A 37 -8.12 7.87 19.29
C ASN A 37 -7.64 6.61 18.56
N GLN A 38 -8.34 5.52 18.78
CA GLN A 38 -8.07 4.25 18.14
C GLN A 38 -9.28 3.78 17.33
N ILE A 39 -9.09 3.48 16.05
CA ILE A 39 -10.08 2.88 15.16
C ILE A 39 -9.57 1.50 14.79
N ASP A 40 -10.18 0.46 15.35
CA ASP A 40 -9.63 -0.90 15.28
C ASP A 40 -10.66 -1.96 14.90
N SER A 41 -10.28 -2.84 13.97
CA SER A 41 -11.00 -4.07 13.65
C SER A 41 -12.45 -3.87 13.19
N ASN A 42 -12.81 -2.67 12.72
CA ASN A 42 -14.15 -2.37 12.21
C ASN A 42 -14.33 -2.87 10.77
N ARG A 43 -15.59 -3.02 10.35
CA ARG A 43 -16.00 -3.37 8.99
C ARG A 43 -16.73 -2.15 8.44
N ILE A 44 -16.06 -1.43 7.56
CA ILE A 44 -16.47 -0.13 7.02
C ILE A 44 -16.79 -0.33 5.53
N GLY A 45 -18.03 -0.02 5.13
CA GLY A 45 -18.52 -0.22 3.76
C GLY A 45 -18.81 -1.68 3.39
N THR A 46 -18.76 -2.62 4.34
CA THR A 46 -19.04 -4.04 4.12
C THR A 46 -20.04 -4.62 5.13
N ASN A 47 -20.56 -5.82 4.84
CA ASN A 47 -21.36 -6.59 5.77
C ASN A 47 -20.55 -7.08 6.99
N SER A 48 -21.22 -7.72 7.96
CA SER A 48 -20.58 -8.25 9.17
C SER A 48 -19.56 -9.37 8.93
N ALA A 49 -19.53 -9.96 7.74
CA ALA A 49 -18.51 -10.94 7.35
C ALA A 49 -17.30 -10.28 6.65
N GLY A 50 -17.38 -8.99 6.29
CA GLY A 50 -16.37 -8.29 5.50
C GLY A 50 -16.35 -8.70 4.02
N THR A 51 -17.35 -9.44 3.53
CA THR A 51 -17.30 -10.06 2.19
C THR A 51 -18.18 -9.39 1.16
N THR A 52 -19.31 -8.82 1.58
CA THR A 52 -20.23 -8.12 0.67
C THR A 52 -20.08 -6.63 0.87
N ILE A 53 -19.76 -5.92 -0.21
CA ILE A 53 -19.78 -4.45 -0.24
C ILE A 53 -21.22 -3.98 -0.09
N ILE A 54 -21.43 -3.05 0.84
CA ILE A 54 -22.67 -2.33 1.03
C ILE A 54 -22.32 -0.87 0.76
N ALA A 55 -22.73 -0.39 -0.41
CA ALA A 55 -22.31 0.90 -0.93
C ALA A 55 -22.57 2.03 0.07
N SER A 56 -21.53 2.83 0.29
CA SER A 56 -21.52 4.00 1.16
C SER A 56 -21.24 5.25 0.31
N ASN A 57 -21.94 6.34 0.59
CA ASN A 57 -21.79 7.60 -0.16
C ASN A 57 -20.83 8.53 0.60
N GLY A 58 -19.52 8.30 0.49
CA GLY A 58 -18.49 9.08 1.17
C GLY A 58 -17.15 8.35 1.25
N VAL A 59 -16.26 8.84 2.12
CA VAL A 59 -14.96 8.22 2.47
C VAL A 59 -15.16 7.23 3.61
N GLY A 60 -14.34 6.19 3.68
CA GLY A 60 -14.37 5.23 4.79
C GLY A 60 -14.02 5.86 6.13
N ILE A 61 -12.85 6.48 6.23
CA ILE A 61 -12.39 7.19 7.44
C ILE A 61 -11.84 8.55 7.04
N VAL A 62 -12.23 9.61 7.74
CA VAL A 62 -11.62 10.94 7.59
C VAL A 62 -10.99 11.37 8.91
N LEU A 63 -9.72 11.77 8.86
CA LEU A 63 -8.98 12.41 9.94
C LEU A 63 -8.81 13.89 9.58
N ASP A 64 -9.70 14.74 10.11
CA ASP A 64 -9.75 16.18 9.82
C ASP A 64 -9.20 16.97 11.01
N ASP A 65 -8.06 17.64 10.84
CA ASP A 65 -7.33 18.36 11.90
C ASP A 65 -7.22 17.51 13.19
N SER A 66 -6.86 16.23 13.02
CA SER A 66 -6.94 15.22 14.06
C SER A 66 -5.64 14.44 14.16
N ASP A 67 -4.93 14.59 15.29
CA ASP A 67 -3.56 14.09 15.46
C ASP A 67 -3.45 12.81 16.30
N VAL A 68 -2.33 12.09 16.16
CA VAL A 68 -1.95 10.98 17.05
C VAL A 68 -3.00 9.86 17.06
N ASN A 69 -3.74 9.66 15.98
CA ASN A 69 -4.74 8.60 15.91
C ASN A 69 -4.14 7.32 15.35
N LEU A 70 -4.64 6.19 15.84
CA LEU A 70 -4.22 4.86 15.40
C LEU A 70 -5.37 4.19 14.64
N VAL A 71 -5.15 3.95 13.34
CA VAL A 71 -6.11 3.27 12.47
C VAL A 71 -5.51 1.92 12.06
N LEU A 72 -6.03 0.83 12.64
CA LEU A 72 -5.47 -0.49 12.39
C LEU A 72 -6.51 -1.59 12.21
N ARG A 73 -6.20 -2.59 11.36
CA ARG A 73 -6.99 -3.83 11.22
C ARG A 73 -8.44 -3.64 10.79
N ASN A 74 -8.80 -2.47 10.26
CA ASN A 74 -10.15 -2.25 9.74
C ASN A 74 -10.27 -2.84 8.34
N THR A 75 -11.44 -3.39 8.01
CA THR A 75 -11.82 -3.65 6.62
C THR A 75 -12.53 -2.41 6.09
N ILE A 76 -12.02 -1.79 5.03
CA ILE A 76 -12.53 -0.54 4.46
C ILE A 76 -12.70 -0.76 2.96
N ALA A 77 -13.93 -0.93 2.50
CA ALA A 77 -14.16 -1.28 1.10
C ALA A 77 -15.48 -0.76 0.54
N GLY A 78 -15.50 -0.47 -0.75
CA GLY A 78 -16.73 -0.12 -1.47
C GLY A 78 -17.28 1.27 -1.17
N ASN A 79 -16.44 2.17 -0.66
CA ASN A 79 -16.80 3.57 -0.44
C ASN A 79 -16.74 4.35 -1.76
N SER A 80 -17.65 5.30 -1.95
CA SER A 80 -17.69 6.13 -3.17
C SER A 80 -16.60 7.21 -3.22
N GLY A 81 -15.90 7.45 -2.11
CA GLY A 81 -14.67 8.25 -2.01
C GLY A 81 -13.45 7.36 -1.77
N GLY A 82 -12.43 7.90 -1.11
CA GLY A 82 -11.25 7.16 -0.67
C GLY A 82 -11.52 6.18 0.48
N GLY A 83 -10.52 5.35 0.79
CA GLY A 83 -10.52 4.49 1.97
C GLY A 83 -10.33 5.32 3.25
N ILE A 84 -9.20 6.01 3.34
CA ILE A 84 -8.82 6.88 4.47
C ILE A 84 -8.28 8.21 3.92
N ASP A 85 -8.90 9.32 4.30
CA ASP A 85 -8.39 10.66 3.96
C ASP A 85 -7.83 11.31 5.23
N VAL A 86 -6.63 11.88 5.14
CA VAL A 86 -5.99 12.68 6.20
C VAL A 86 -5.90 14.11 5.70
N VAL A 87 -6.55 15.04 6.39
CA VAL A 87 -6.76 16.40 5.88
C VAL A 87 -6.65 17.48 6.96
N THR A 88 -6.48 18.72 6.50
CA THR A 88 -6.49 19.93 7.33
C THR A 88 -5.30 20.00 8.31
N GLY A 89 -4.16 19.44 7.94
CA GLY A 89 -2.92 19.47 8.73
C GLY A 89 -2.88 18.42 9.85
N ALA A 90 -3.63 17.33 9.69
CA ALA A 90 -3.66 16.23 10.66
C ALA A 90 -2.36 15.43 10.59
N VAL A 91 -1.63 15.32 11.70
CA VAL A 91 -0.31 14.67 11.75
C VAL A 91 -0.22 13.54 12.77
N ARG A 92 0.82 12.71 12.64
CA ARG A 92 1.15 11.60 13.53
C ARG A 92 0.04 10.53 13.57
N ASN A 93 -0.66 10.35 12.46
CA ASN A 93 -1.70 9.34 12.36
C ASN A 93 -1.12 8.04 11.79
N THR A 94 -0.99 7.04 12.66
CA THR A 94 -0.41 5.74 12.32
C THR A 94 -1.50 4.86 11.70
N ILE A 95 -1.29 4.45 10.43
CA ILE A 95 -2.28 3.75 9.63
C ILE A 95 -1.67 2.45 9.09
N TYR A 96 -1.98 1.30 9.69
CA TYR A 96 -1.38 0.05 9.22
C TYR A 96 -2.25 -1.19 9.44
N ALA A 97 -1.94 -2.25 8.68
CA ALA A 97 -2.64 -3.53 8.71
C ALA A 97 -4.16 -3.43 8.47
N ASN A 98 -4.62 -2.35 7.84
CA ASN A 98 -5.99 -2.25 7.35
C ASN A 98 -6.13 -3.07 6.05
N HIS A 99 -7.35 -3.52 5.78
CA HIS A 99 -7.75 -4.20 4.55
C HIS A 99 -8.55 -3.21 3.72
N ILE A 100 -7.88 -2.48 2.84
CA ILE A 100 -8.44 -1.38 2.06
C ILE A 100 -8.51 -1.80 0.59
N TYR A 101 -9.71 -1.89 0.03
CA TYR A 101 -9.91 -2.35 -1.35
C TYR A 101 -11.27 -1.93 -1.94
N ASN A 102 -11.34 -1.82 -3.27
CA ASN A 102 -12.54 -1.46 -4.03
C ASN A 102 -13.19 -0.14 -3.55
N ASN A 103 -12.39 0.82 -3.05
CA ASN A 103 -12.89 2.19 -2.91
C ASN A 103 -12.79 2.90 -4.27
N THR A 104 -13.53 4.00 -4.44
CA THR A 104 -13.53 4.72 -5.73
C THR A 104 -12.35 5.67 -5.84
N GLY A 105 -11.92 6.25 -4.71
CA GLY A 105 -10.69 7.02 -4.58
C GLY A 105 -9.54 6.15 -4.06
N LEU A 106 -8.43 6.80 -3.70
CA LEU A 106 -7.24 6.13 -3.18
C LEU A 106 -7.52 5.42 -1.85
N GLY A 107 -6.72 4.41 -1.54
CA GLY A 107 -6.84 3.68 -0.27
C GLY A 107 -6.47 4.53 0.94
N ILE A 108 -5.41 5.34 0.81
CA ILE A 108 -5.00 6.40 1.73
C ILE A 108 -4.68 7.63 0.86
N ASP A 109 -5.24 8.79 1.18
CA ASP A 109 -4.99 10.05 0.48
C ASP A 109 -4.60 11.13 1.50
N LEU A 110 -3.42 11.71 1.34
CA LEU A 110 -2.94 12.81 2.17
C LEU A 110 -3.30 14.14 1.51
N ALA A 111 -3.98 15.01 2.26
CA ALA A 111 -4.55 16.28 1.78
C ALA A 111 -5.69 16.16 0.75
N ASN A 112 -6.18 14.94 0.46
CA ASN A 112 -7.30 14.67 -0.48
C ASN A 112 -7.05 15.30 -1.86
N ASN A 113 -5.85 15.09 -2.39
CA ASN A 113 -5.37 15.73 -3.61
C ASN A 113 -5.04 14.73 -4.73
N GLY A 114 -5.28 13.43 -4.49
CA GLY A 114 -4.78 12.35 -5.32
C GLY A 114 -3.42 11.88 -4.83
N VAL A 115 -2.64 11.26 -5.72
CA VAL A 115 -1.33 10.71 -5.33
C VAL A 115 -0.37 11.85 -5.05
N THR A 116 0.12 11.91 -3.82
CA THR A 116 1.16 12.85 -3.39
C THR A 116 2.52 12.37 -3.90
N PRO A 117 3.25 13.13 -4.75
CA PRO A 117 4.56 12.69 -5.25
C PRO A 117 5.63 12.75 -4.17
N ASN A 118 6.49 11.74 -4.09
CA ASN A 118 7.65 11.80 -3.19
C ASN A 118 8.60 12.96 -3.54
N ASP A 119 9.25 13.58 -2.53
CA ASP A 119 10.31 14.57 -2.72
C ASP A 119 11.68 14.12 -2.17
N PRO A 120 12.81 14.62 -2.70
CA PRO A 120 14.14 14.20 -2.25
C PRO A 120 14.41 14.55 -0.79
N GLY A 121 14.61 13.53 0.04
CA GLY A 121 14.89 13.68 1.47
C GLY A 121 13.69 14.07 2.33
N ASP A 122 12.46 14.04 1.80
CA ASP A 122 11.20 14.11 2.56
C ASP A 122 11.15 15.37 3.42
N SER A 123 11.25 16.51 2.72
CA SER A 123 11.53 17.82 3.30
C SER A 123 10.31 18.72 3.38
N ASP A 124 9.20 18.31 2.78
CA ASP A 124 7.94 19.00 2.85
C ASP A 124 7.19 18.69 4.16
N THR A 125 6.02 19.30 4.29
CA THR A 125 5.21 19.26 5.51
C THR A 125 3.75 19.29 5.11
N GLY A 126 2.87 18.69 5.92
CA GLY A 126 1.44 18.65 5.64
C GLY A 126 0.75 17.56 6.42
N ASP A 127 -0.35 17.04 5.87
CA ASP A 127 -1.06 15.90 6.43
C ASP A 127 -0.13 14.69 6.54
N ASN A 128 0.02 14.16 7.76
CA ASN A 128 1.05 13.17 8.11
C ASN A 128 2.46 13.55 7.61
N GLU A 129 2.81 14.84 7.70
CA GLU A 129 4.09 15.39 7.22
C GLU A 129 4.40 15.05 5.75
N LEU A 130 3.39 14.66 4.97
CA LEU A 130 3.51 14.16 3.58
C LEU A 130 4.53 13.02 3.39
N GLN A 131 4.77 12.25 4.45
CA GLN A 131 5.71 11.13 4.51
C GLN A 131 5.81 10.37 3.18
N ASN A 132 7.01 10.33 2.61
CA ASN A 132 7.30 9.58 1.39
C ASN A 132 6.96 8.08 1.54
N TYR A 133 6.32 7.50 0.52
CA TYR A 133 6.08 6.06 0.43
C TYR A 133 7.28 5.30 -0.16
N PRO A 134 7.41 3.99 0.11
CA PRO A 134 8.44 3.16 -0.50
C PRO A 134 8.29 3.09 -2.02
N VAL A 135 9.39 3.16 -2.75
CA VAL A 135 9.43 2.86 -4.20
C VAL A 135 9.84 1.40 -4.36
N LEU A 136 8.90 0.56 -4.81
CA LEU A 136 9.16 -0.87 -4.99
C LEU A 136 9.86 -1.12 -6.33
N THR A 137 11.05 -1.72 -6.29
CA THR A 137 11.85 -2.04 -7.48
C THR A 137 11.62 -3.47 -7.97
N GLY A 138 10.97 -4.32 -7.15
CA GLY A 138 10.55 -5.65 -7.58
C GLY A 138 9.88 -6.45 -6.47
N ALA A 139 8.94 -7.30 -6.86
CA ALA A 139 8.26 -8.21 -5.95
C ALA A 139 8.21 -9.62 -6.56
N THR A 140 8.81 -10.58 -5.88
CA THR A 140 8.64 -12.01 -6.17
C THR A 140 7.81 -12.67 -5.09
N VAL A 141 7.37 -13.91 -5.32
CA VAL A 141 6.68 -14.72 -4.31
C VAL A 141 7.46 -14.97 -3.01
N THR A 142 8.76 -14.65 -2.98
CA THR A 142 9.62 -14.83 -1.79
C THR A 142 10.32 -13.57 -1.30
N ARG A 143 10.26 -12.46 -2.05
CA ARG A 143 11.04 -11.26 -1.70
C ARG A 143 10.43 -10.00 -2.30
N ILE A 144 10.43 -8.93 -1.52
CA ILE A 144 10.10 -7.57 -1.98
C ILE A 144 11.36 -6.72 -1.84
N ASN A 145 11.73 -6.01 -2.90
CA ASN A 145 12.83 -5.05 -2.90
C ASN A 145 12.29 -3.65 -3.21
N GLY A 146 12.97 -2.65 -2.70
CA GLY A 146 12.64 -1.28 -3.00
C GLY A 146 13.66 -0.31 -2.42
N VAL A 147 13.33 0.96 -2.52
CA VAL A 147 14.11 2.09 -2.04
C VAL A 147 13.17 2.99 -1.24
N LEU A 148 13.68 3.54 -0.14
CA LEU A 148 13.01 4.62 0.58
C LEU A 148 13.92 5.85 0.57
N ASP A 149 13.33 6.98 0.20
CA ASP A 149 13.89 8.32 0.33
C ASP A 149 13.01 9.03 1.37
N SER A 150 13.43 9.08 2.64
CA SER A 150 12.68 9.71 3.75
C SER A 150 13.61 10.24 4.85
N LEU A 151 13.13 11.02 5.81
CA LEU A 151 13.98 11.49 6.91
C LEU A 151 14.66 10.30 7.65
N PRO A 152 15.99 10.31 7.84
CA PRO A 152 16.70 9.21 8.51
C PRO A 152 16.17 8.92 9.91
N GLY A 153 15.88 7.66 10.20
CA GLY A 153 15.24 7.26 11.45
C GLY A 153 14.76 5.82 11.44
N ALA A 154 14.01 5.44 12.48
CA ALA A 154 13.28 4.18 12.50
C ALA A 154 11.99 4.35 11.70
N ILE A 155 11.83 3.57 10.64
CA ILE A 155 10.67 3.56 9.76
C ILE A 155 10.09 2.14 9.73
N ASP A 156 8.78 2.04 9.86
CA ASP A 156 8.04 0.81 9.68
C ASP A 156 7.51 0.72 8.25
N LEU A 157 7.99 -0.27 7.48
CA LEU A 157 7.49 -0.55 6.14
C LEU A 157 6.41 -1.63 6.19
N HIS A 158 5.20 -1.29 5.78
CA HIS A 158 4.05 -2.19 5.77
C HIS A 158 3.76 -2.64 4.35
N PHE A 159 3.74 -3.95 4.10
CA PHE A 159 3.50 -4.51 2.76
C PHE A 159 2.11 -5.12 2.64
N TYR A 160 1.50 -4.97 1.47
CA TYR A 160 0.16 -5.45 1.16
C TYR A 160 0.13 -6.16 -0.18
N SER A 161 -0.71 -7.19 -0.31
CA SER A 161 -1.03 -7.84 -1.59
C SER A 161 -2.41 -7.43 -2.05
N ASN A 162 -2.51 -7.13 -3.34
CA ASN A 162 -3.72 -6.69 -4.03
C ASN A 162 -4.01 -7.60 -5.22
N ALA A 163 -5.26 -8.07 -5.33
CA ALA A 163 -5.68 -8.83 -6.50
C ALA A 163 -5.74 -7.97 -7.77
N THR A 164 -5.99 -6.67 -7.61
CA THR A 164 -6.03 -5.67 -8.68
C THR A 164 -5.34 -4.41 -8.19
N CYS A 165 -4.53 -3.78 -9.05
CA CYS A 165 -4.02 -2.45 -8.77
C CYS A 165 -5.14 -1.41 -8.91
N ASP A 166 -5.10 -0.36 -8.08
CA ASP A 166 -5.98 0.79 -8.25
C ASP A 166 -5.77 1.46 -9.63
N PRO A 167 -6.81 2.02 -10.27
CA PRO A 167 -6.67 2.70 -11.56
C PRO A 167 -5.67 3.87 -11.58
N SER A 168 -5.32 4.46 -10.43
CA SER A 168 -4.26 5.45 -10.31
C SER A 168 -2.85 4.88 -10.51
N GLY A 169 -2.68 3.57 -10.35
CA GLY A 169 -1.39 2.90 -10.28
C GLY A 169 -0.80 2.81 -8.87
N TYR A 170 -1.45 3.41 -7.86
CA TYR A 170 -0.99 3.50 -6.48
C TYR A 170 -2.03 2.90 -5.52
N GLY A 171 -1.59 1.98 -4.65
CA GLY A 171 -2.52 1.31 -3.76
C GLY A 171 -3.52 0.37 -4.47
N GLU A 172 -4.55 -0.11 -3.79
CA GLU A 172 -4.84 0.04 -2.36
C GLU A 172 -4.01 -0.97 -1.52
N GLY A 173 -4.54 -1.46 -0.39
CA GLY A 173 -3.89 -2.42 0.50
C GLY A 173 -4.86 -3.49 0.97
N GLN A 174 -5.19 -4.46 0.12
CA GLN A 174 -6.26 -5.43 0.35
C GLN A 174 -5.91 -6.47 1.43
N THR A 175 -4.71 -7.03 1.38
CA THR A 175 -4.26 -8.07 2.31
C THR A 175 -2.91 -7.70 2.90
N TYR A 176 -2.86 -7.49 4.22
CA TYR A 176 -1.61 -7.21 4.91
C TYR A 176 -0.67 -8.42 4.91
N ILE A 177 0.57 -8.23 4.47
CA ILE A 177 1.60 -9.27 4.32
C ILE A 177 2.56 -9.26 5.50
N GLY A 178 3.01 -8.08 5.93
CA GLY A 178 3.98 -8.00 7.02
C GLY A 178 4.59 -6.62 7.23
N LEU A 179 5.45 -6.56 8.24
CA LEU A 179 6.19 -5.38 8.66
C LEU A 179 7.69 -5.65 8.44
N HIS A 180 8.39 -4.67 7.87
CA HIS A 180 9.84 -4.55 7.94
C HIS A 180 10.21 -3.32 8.78
N GLU A 181 10.76 -3.57 9.97
CA GLU A 181 11.38 -2.54 10.78
C GLU A 181 12.68 -2.10 10.09
N PHE A 182 12.71 -0.88 9.56
CA PHE A 182 13.80 -0.36 8.74
C PHE A 182 14.45 0.84 9.41
N ASN A 183 15.72 0.69 9.81
CA ASN A 183 16.50 1.80 10.35
C ASN A 183 17.21 2.52 9.21
N LEU A 184 16.56 3.56 8.67
CA LEU A 184 17.00 4.34 7.52
C LEU A 184 18.25 5.16 7.86
N PRO A 185 19.44 4.82 7.32
CA PRO A 185 20.70 5.46 7.69
C PRO A 185 20.96 6.78 6.94
N GLY A 186 20.22 7.03 5.87
CA GLY A 186 20.41 8.13 4.91
C GLY A 186 19.46 7.96 3.73
N VAL A 187 19.56 8.83 2.73
CA VAL A 187 18.63 8.84 1.59
C VAL A 187 19.30 9.04 0.23
N PRO A 188 18.79 8.38 -0.82
CA PRO A 188 17.86 7.23 -0.79
C PRO A 188 18.58 5.94 -0.31
N THR A 189 17.88 5.03 0.39
CA THR A 189 18.46 3.74 0.84
C THR A 189 17.63 2.55 0.38
N PRO A 190 18.25 1.50 -0.21
CA PRO A 190 17.55 0.28 -0.59
C PRO A 190 17.20 -0.60 0.61
N PHE A 191 16.11 -1.34 0.50
CA PHE A 191 15.69 -2.38 1.45
C PHE A 191 15.36 -3.68 0.73
N SER A 192 15.36 -4.79 1.48
CA SER A 192 14.99 -6.11 0.99
C SER A 192 14.24 -6.87 2.07
N PHE A 193 12.99 -7.25 1.79
CA PHE A 193 12.09 -7.91 2.72
C PHE A 193 11.80 -9.35 2.28
N PRO A 194 12.17 -10.38 3.07
CA PRO A 194 11.80 -11.75 2.78
C PRO A 194 10.31 -12.00 3.05
N VAL A 195 9.65 -12.68 2.12
CA VAL A 195 8.23 -12.99 2.18
C VAL A 195 8.02 -14.46 2.56
N ALA A 196 7.08 -14.72 3.47
CA ALA A 196 6.73 -16.08 3.86
C ALA A 196 6.09 -16.85 2.69
N PRO A 197 6.39 -18.15 2.53
CA PRO A 197 5.80 -18.96 1.46
C PRO A 197 4.27 -18.89 1.45
N GLY A 198 3.70 -18.60 0.28
CA GLY A 198 2.25 -18.51 0.07
C GLY A 198 1.60 -17.19 0.50
N ALA A 199 2.36 -16.22 1.01
CA ALA A 199 1.82 -14.89 1.33
C ALA A 199 1.58 -14.03 0.08
N LEU A 200 2.35 -14.24 -0.98
CA LEU A 200 2.17 -13.61 -2.28
C LEU A 200 1.83 -14.64 -3.36
N GLN A 201 1.04 -14.20 -4.34
CA GLN A 201 0.59 -15.01 -5.46
C GLN A 201 0.94 -14.33 -6.78
N ILE A 202 1.41 -15.09 -7.77
CA ILE A 202 1.63 -14.57 -9.12
C ILE A 202 0.32 -14.02 -9.70
N GLY A 203 0.43 -12.90 -10.42
CA GLY A 203 -0.71 -12.16 -10.96
C GLY A 203 -1.38 -11.21 -9.96
N HIS A 204 -0.92 -11.17 -8.71
CA HIS A 204 -1.24 -10.10 -7.77
C HIS A 204 -0.23 -8.96 -7.90
N TYR A 205 -0.50 -7.88 -7.17
CA TYR A 205 0.38 -6.74 -7.01
C TYR A 205 0.77 -6.58 -5.53
N VAL A 206 1.93 -5.95 -5.28
CA VAL A 206 2.38 -5.51 -3.98
C VAL A 206 2.32 -3.99 -3.93
N THR A 207 1.85 -3.46 -2.81
CA THR A 207 1.98 -2.05 -2.44
C THR A 207 2.56 -1.96 -1.03
N ALA A 208 3.10 -0.79 -0.69
CA ALA A 208 3.67 -0.56 0.63
C ALA A 208 3.32 0.83 1.17
N THR A 209 3.34 0.98 2.49
CA THR A 209 3.37 2.27 3.16
C THR A 209 4.61 2.35 4.05
N ALA A 210 5.07 3.57 4.32
CA ALA A 210 6.10 3.87 5.32
C ALA A 210 5.45 4.60 6.49
N THR A 211 5.82 4.24 7.72
CA THR A 211 5.43 4.98 8.92
C THR A 211 6.64 5.40 9.71
N ASP A 212 6.79 6.69 9.95
CA ASP A 212 7.91 7.22 10.74
C ASP A 212 7.77 6.97 12.25
N SER A 213 8.81 7.32 13.01
CA SER A 213 8.81 7.13 14.47
C SER A 213 7.84 8.03 15.24
N ASP A 214 7.38 9.12 14.63
CA ASP A 214 6.38 10.02 15.22
C ASP A 214 4.95 9.57 14.89
N GLY A 215 4.81 8.58 14.01
CA GLY A 215 3.56 7.92 13.66
C GLY A 215 2.93 8.46 12.38
N ASN A 216 3.64 9.22 11.56
CA ASN A 216 3.16 9.68 10.25
C ASN A 216 3.23 8.54 9.24
N THR A 217 2.09 8.15 8.67
CA THR A 217 2.04 7.13 7.62
C THR A 217 1.83 7.75 6.24
N SER A 218 2.62 7.29 5.27
CA SER A 218 2.50 7.63 3.85
C SER A 218 1.21 7.12 3.20
N GLU A 219 0.91 7.62 2.00
CA GLU A 219 0.03 6.94 1.06
C GLU A 219 0.59 5.57 0.64
N PHE A 220 -0.18 4.80 -0.13
CA PHE A 220 0.31 3.55 -0.73
C PHE A 220 1.27 3.83 -1.90
N SER A 221 2.33 3.04 -1.99
CA SER A 221 3.23 3.02 -3.14
C SER A 221 2.54 2.66 -4.45
N ALA A 222 3.26 2.91 -5.55
CA ALA A 222 2.94 2.30 -6.83
C ALA A 222 2.87 0.77 -6.73
N CYS A 223 2.00 0.15 -7.53
CA CYS A 223 1.82 -1.29 -7.58
C CYS A 223 3.02 -1.99 -8.26
N ALA A 224 3.69 -2.90 -7.56
CA ALA A 224 4.67 -3.80 -8.14
C ALA A 224 4.02 -5.16 -8.48
N PRO A 225 4.07 -5.66 -9.72
CA PRO A 225 3.54 -6.98 -10.05
C PRO A 225 4.34 -8.07 -9.34
N VAL A 226 3.63 -9.09 -8.83
CA VAL A 226 4.27 -10.28 -8.23
C VAL A 226 4.70 -11.24 -9.32
N THR A 227 6.00 -11.48 -9.40
CA THR A 227 6.64 -12.43 -10.29
C THR A 227 7.12 -13.65 -9.54
N CYS A 228 7.56 -14.67 -10.26
CA CYS A 228 8.19 -15.84 -9.67
C CYS A 228 9.67 -15.60 -9.35
N SER A 229 10.38 -14.98 -10.30
CA SER A 229 11.81 -14.66 -10.25
C SER A 229 12.04 -13.16 -10.49
N SER A 230 13.26 -12.70 -10.23
CA SER A 230 13.66 -11.32 -10.53
C SER A 230 13.49 -11.03 -12.04
N PRO A 231 12.93 -9.87 -12.44
CA PRO A 231 12.92 -9.45 -13.83
C PRO A 231 14.31 -9.08 -14.39
N ASP A 232 15.27 -8.81 -13.51
CA ASP A 232 16.71 -8.74 -13.83
C ASP A 232 17.19 -10.17 -14.14
N VAL A 233 17.22 -10.52 -15.43
CA VAL A 233 17.49 -11.88 -15.93
C VAL A 233 18.94 -12.10 -16.34
N ASP A 234 19.74 -11.04 -16.41
CA ASP A 234 21.18 -11.13 -16.64
C ASP A 234 22.04 -10.87 -15.38
N ASP A 235 21.38 -10.62 -14.23
CA ASP A 235 21.95 -10.45 -12.89
C ASP A 235 22.97 -9.29 -12.82
N ASP A 236 22.80 -8.23 -13.60
CA ASP A 236 23.69 -7.07 -13.59
C ASP A 236 23.34 -6.02 -12.52
N GLY A 237 22.14 -6.13 -11.94
CA GLY A 237 21.68 -5.36 -10.79
C GLY A 237 20.69 -4.25 -11.12
N ASP A 238 20.30 -4.07 -12.38
CA ASP A 238 19.23 -3.17 -12.79
C ASP A 238 18.29 -3.80 -13.81
N VAL A 239 16.98 -3.51 -13.71
CA VAL A 239 16.02 -3.99 -14.72
C VAL A 239 15.99 -3.00 -15.88
N ASP A 240 16.60 -3.36 -17.00
CA ASP A 240 16.80 -2.47 -18.13
C ASP A 240 16.28 -3.05 -19.47
N VAL A 241 16.66 -2.41 -20.58
CA VAL A 241 16.23 -2.87 -21.91
C VAL A 241 16.87 -4.20 -22.32
N ASN A 242 18.04 -4.55 -21.76
CA ASN A 242 18.75 -5.79 -22.00
C ASN A 242 17.96 -6.97 -21.47
N ASP A 243 17.32 -6.83 -20.30
CA ASP A 243 16.42 -7.87 -19.74
C ASP A 243 15.24 -8.15 -20.66
N ILE A 244 14.55 -7.10 -21.10
CA ILE A 244 13.42 -7.22 -22.03
C ILE A 244 13.86 -7.94 -23.31
N ILE A 245 15.02 -7.55 -23.85
CA ILE A 245 15.59 -8.17 -25.05
C ILE A 245 15.95 -9.63 -24.77
N ALA A 246 16.52 -9.94 -23.61
CA ALA A 246 16.95 -11.29 -23.27
C ALA A 246 15.75 -12.24 -23.16
N VAL A 247 14.66 -11.82 -22.50
CA VAL A 247 13.40 -12.57 -22.44
C VAL A 247 12.81 -12.73 -23.84
N ALA A 248 12.76 -11.67 -24.65
CA ALA A 248 12.21 -11.72 -26.01
C ALA A 248 13.04 -12.62 -26.96
N VAL A 249 14.37 -12.64 -26.81
CA VAL A 249 15.27 -13.55 -27.54
C VAL A 249 15.00 -14.99 -27.13
N GLN A 250 14.83 -15.26 -25.84
CA GLN A 250 14.53 -16.59 -25.35
C GLN A 250 13.16 -17.07 -25.83
N TRP A 251 12.14 -16.21 -25.81
CA TRP A 251 10.83 -16.50 -26.39
C TRP A 251 10.94 -16.88 -27.87
N ASN A 252 11.67 -16.09 -28.67
CA ASN A 252 11.86 -16.37 -30.11
C ASN A 252 12.69 -17.65 -30.37
N ALA A 253 13.55 -18.05 -29.44
CA ALA A 253 14.29 -19.31 -29.52
C ALA A 253 13.39 -20.55 -29.33
N GLN A 254 12.19 -20.39 -28.75
CA GLN A 254 11.21 -21.46 -28.51
C GLN A 254 11.82 -22.65 -27.74
N THR A 255 12.73 -22.33 -26.82
CA THR A 255 13.37 -23.29 -25.90
C THR A 255 13.10 -22.85 -24.48
N TYR A 256 12.72 -23.78 -23.61
CA TYR A 256 12.47 -23.45 -22.22
C TYR A 256 13.77 -23.20 -21.45
N ASN A 257 13.80 -22.12 -20.68
CA ASN A 257 14.82 -21.80 -19.70
C ASN A 257 14.17 -21.05 -18.54
N ALA A 258 14.18 -21.66 -17.35
CA ALA A 258 13.51 -21.15 -16.16
C ALA A 258 13.97 -19.75 -15.71
N THR A 259 15.15 -19.28 -16.15
CA THR A 259 15.61 -17.91 -15.88
C THR A 259 14.67 -16.86 -16.51
N TYR A 260 14.09 -17.15 -17.67
CA TYR A 260 13.28 -16.21 -18.45
C TYR A 260 11.76 -16.47 -18.35
N ASP A 261 11.38 -17.46 -17.56
CA ASP A 261 9.99 -17.78 -17.19
C ASP A 261 9.66 -17.01 -15.91
N LEU A 262 9.23 -15.75 -16.07
CA LEU A 262 9.07 -14.80 -14.97
C LEU A 262 7.76 -15.02 -14.21
N ASN A 263 6.81 -15.74 -14.81
CA ASN A 263 5.52 -16.05 -14.20
C ASN A 263 5.39 -17.51 -13.70
N CYS A 264 6.41 -18.36 -13.92
CA CYS A 264 6.45 -19.77 -13.53
C CYS A 264 5.29 -20.63 -14.08
N ASP A 265 4.79 -20.33 -15.27
CA ASP A 265 3.79 -21.16 -15.95
C ASP A 265 4.40 -22.31 -16.78
N ASN A 266 5.75 -22.41 -16.80
CA ASN A 266 6.54 -23.35 -17.59
C ASN A 266 6.44 -23.14 -19.11
N ASP A 267 6.08 -21.93 -19.53
CA ASP A 267 6.22 -21.44 -20.89
C ASP A 267 7.09 -20.18 -20.87
N ILE A 268 7.60 -19.79 -22.04
CA ILE A 268 8.19 -18.45 -22.20
C ILE A 268 7.40 -17.79 -23.31
N ASP A 269 6.63 -16.78 -22.96
CA ASP A 269 5.68 -16.16 -23.86
C ASP A 269 5.69 -14.62 -23.80
N ILE A 270 4.67 -14.00 -24.37
CA ILE A 270 4.55 -12.55 -24.38
C ILE A 270 4.33 -11.97 -22.97
N LEU A 271 3.78 -12.75 -22.03
CA LEU A 271 3.56 -12.32 -20.65
C LEU A 271 4.89 -12.14 -19.94
N ASP A 272 5.89 -12.99 -20.17
CA ASP A 272 7.22 -12.80 -19.59
C ASP A 272 7.88 -11.53 -20.11
N VAL A 273 7.76 -11.25 -21.42
CA VAL A 273 8.27 -10.00 -22.01
C VAL A 273 7.55 -8.79 -21.41
N GLN A 274 6.23 -8.89 -21.19
CA GLN A 274 5.43 -7.83 -20.56
C GLN A 274 5.82 -7.62 -19.10
N ILE A 275 6.18 -8.68 -18.36
CA ILE A 275 6.66 -8.60 -16.99
C ILE A 275 8.00 -7.84 -16.96
N ALA A 276 8.97 -8.25 -17.77
CA ALA A 276 10.26 -7.56 -17.87
C ALA A 276 10.08 -6.09 -18.28
N ALA A 277 9.25 -5.82 -19.29
CA ALA A 277 8.98 -4.47 -19.76
C ALA A 277 8.19 -3.61 -18.77
N GLY A 278 7.35 -4.22 -17.94
CA GLY A 278 6.62 -3.52 -16.88
C GLY A 278 7.51 -3.17 -15.69
N ALA A 279 8.61 -3.89 -15.49
CA ALA A 279 9.63 -3.58 -14.50
C ALA A 279 10.66 -2.53 -14.99
N PHE A 280 10.72 -2.28 -16.30
CA PHE A 280 11.56 -1.24 -16.89
C PHE A 280 11.03 0.17 -16.59
N GLY A 281 11.87 1.02 -16.02
CA GLY A 281 11.57 2.44 -15.82
C GLY A 281 10.91 2.79 -14.47
N LEU A 282 11.02 1.90 -13.48
CA LEU A 282 10.82 2.20 -12.06
C LEU A 282 12.14 2.56 -11.37
#